data_AF-A0A833LI67-F1
#
_entry.id   AF-A0A833LI67-F1
#
_cell.length_a   1.000
_cell.length_b   1.000
_cell.length_c   1.000
_cell.angle_alpha   90.00
_cell.angle_beta   90.00
_cell.angle_gamma   90.00
#
_symmetry.space_group_name_H-M   'P 1'
#
loop_
_entity.id
_entity.type
_entity.pdbx_description
1 polymer ?
#
loop_
_entity_poly.entity_id
_entity_poly.type
_entity_poly.pdbx_seq_one_letter_code
_entity_poly.pdbx_strand_id
1 'polypeptide(L)'
;MGVALDHQAEVAHRYATPVEDVISRLRAVEADVDAAAHTIKGAALFDDTLARTYGKGRKAMRRARSSLATPDLHAWRKQAKSLWHLLRLGRARLPAEARRLAARLDRLGEILGLDHDHAMLAEKLALSPTGDPALMRQLSIIAGQRRKLEAEAFAIGAKVFRQRPKRFARRIRLD
;
A
#
# COMPACT_ATOMS: atom_id res chain seq x y z
N MET A 1 5.23 -11.22 -32.41
CA MET A 1 4.10 -11.29 -31.44
C MET A 1 3.79 -9.95 -30.77
N GLY A 2 4.08 -8.80 -31.41
CA GLY A 2 3.90 -7.46 -30.84
C GLY A 2 2.92 -6.55 -31.58
N VAL A 3 2.26 -7.03 -32.64
CA VAL A 3 1.38 -6.21 -33.51
C VAL A 3 -0.09 -6.23 -33.05
N ALA A 4 -0.48 -7.22 -32.24
CA ALA A 4 -1.89 -7.41 -31.85
C ALA A 4 -2.35 -6.51 -30.68
N LEU A 5 -1.44 -6.09 -29.80
CA LEU A 5 -1.76 -5.20 -28.67
C LEU A 5 -1.91 -3.73 -29.11
N ASP A 6 -1.14 -3.31 -30.12
CA ASP A 6 -1.28 -1.97 -30.71
C ASP A 6 -2.62 -1.80 -31.43
N HIS A 7 -3.10 -2.81 -32.15
CA HIS A 7 -4.37 -2.69 -32.88
C HIS A 7 -5.58 -2.54 -31.94
N GLN A 8 -5.63 -3.25 -30.81
CA GLN A 8 -6.71 -3.09 -29.82
C GLN A 8 -6.66 -1.72 -29.12
N ALA A 9 -5.47 -1.21 -28.80
CA ALA A 9 -5.30 0.12 -28.21
C ALA A 9 -5.66 1.23 -29.21
N GLU A 10 -5.26 1.07 -30.46
CA GLU A 10 -5.51 2.00 -31.56
C GLU A 10 -6.99 2.00 -31.99
N VAL A 11 -7.67 0.85 -31.97
CA VAL A 11 -9.13 0.74 -32.16
C VAL A 11 -9.89 1.37 -31.01
N ALA A 12 -9.45 1.17 -29.77
CA ALA A 12 -10.04 1.82 -28.60
C ALA A 12 -9.87 3.36 -28.61
N HIS A 13 -8.79 3.88 -29.23
CA HIS A 13 -8.58 5.31 -29.46
C HIS A 13 -9.35 5.86 -30.68
N ARG A 14 -9.69 5.01 -31.66
CA ARG A 14 -10.33 5.40 -32.92
C ARG A 14 -11.84 5.62 -32.79
N TYR A 15 -12.49 4.97 -31.83
CA TYR A 15 -13.85 5.30 -31.44
C TYR A 15 -13.81 6.43 -30.42
N ALA A 16 -14.53 7.53 -30.69
CA ALA A 16 -14.81 8.52 -29.67
C ALA A 16 -15.31 7.77 -28.44
N THR A 17 -14.65 7.95 -27.29
CA THR A 17 -15.17 7.40 -26.02
C THR A 17 -16.65 7.80 -25.97
N PRO A 18 -17.60 6.85 -25.85
CA PRO A 18 -19.02 7.17 -25.90
C PRO A 18 -19.37 7.86 -24.58
N VAL A 19 -18.99 9.13 -24.48
CA VAL A 19 -19.04 9.92 -23.25
C VAL A 19 -20.46 9.90 -22.70
N GLU A 20 -21.47 9.98 -23.56
CA GLU A 20 -22.87 9.94 -23.17
C GLU A 20 -23.29 8.57 -22.58
N ASP A 21 -22.83 7.46 -23.13
CA ASP A 21 -23.08 6.12 -22.58
C ASP A 21 -22.36 5.94 -21.24
N VAL A 22 -21.13 6.44 -21.12
CA VAL A 22 -20.36 6.41 -19.87
C VAL A 22 -21.03 7.26 -18.80
N ILE A 23 -21.47 8.47 -19.14
CA ILE A 23 -22.21 9.35 -18.23
C ILE A 23 -23.52 8.68 -17.80
N SER A 24 -24.27 8.10 -18.74
CA SER A 24 -25.53 7.41 -18.45
C SER A 24 -25.33 6.23 -17.49
N ARG A 25 -24.29 5.42 -17.73
CA ARG A 25 -23.93 4.31 -16.83
C ARG A 25 -23.47 4.80 -15.47
N LEU A 26 -22.70 5.89 -15.39
CA LEU A 26 -22.28 6.48 -14.12
C LEU A 26 -23.47 7.02 -13.33
N ARG A 27 -24.43 7.70 -13.97
CA ARG A 27 -25.66 8.18 -13.33
C ARG A 27 -26.54 7.03 -12.82
N ALA A 28 -26.66 5.94 -13.58
CA ALA A 28 -27.39 4.77 -13.13
C ALA A 28 -26.74 4.15 -11.88
N VAL A 29 -25.41 4.02 -11.88
CA VAL A 29 -24.66 3.54 -10.71
C VAL A 29 -24.78 4.51 -9.53
N GLU A 30 -24.78 5.83 -9.76
CA GLU A 30 -24.99 6.83 -8.72
C GLU A 30 -26.35 6.65 -8.04
N ALA A 31 -27.42 6.47 -8.83
CA ALA A 31 -28.76 6.19 -8.31
C ALA A 31 -28.83 4.88 -7.51
N ASP A 32 -28.18 3.81 -8.00
CA ASP A 32 -28.10 2.52 -7.28
C ASP A 32 -27.32 2.66 -5.96
N VAL A 33 -26.25 3.44 -5.95
CA VAL A 33 -25.44 3.72 -4.75
C VAL A 33 -26.24 4.53 -3.73
N ASP A 34 -26.98 5.54 -4.15
CA ASP A 34 -27.84 6.34 -3.27
C ASP A 34 -28.97 5.49 -2.67
N ALA A 35 -29.58 4.62 -3.47
CA ALA A 35 -30.56 3.65 -2.98
C ALA A 35 -29.95 2.68 -1.95
N ALA A 36 -28.74 2.16 -2.22
CA ALA A 36 -28.05 1.23 -1.33
C ALA A 36 -27.48 1.90 -0.06
N ALA A 37 -27.16 3.20 -0.09
CA ALA A 37 -26.58 3.94 1.02
C ALA A 37 -27.45 3.92 2.28
N HIS A 38 -28.77 3.82 2.12
CA HIS A 38 -29.74 3.76 3.21
C HIS A 38 -29.72 2.41 3.95
N THR A 39 -29.17 1.36 3.35
CA THR A 39 -29.14 0.01 3.90
C THR A 39 -27.79 -0.33 4.55
N ILE A 40 -26.72 0.35 4.15
CA ILE A 40 -25.34 0.07 4.58
C ILE A 40 -24.96 0.96 5.76
N LYS A 41 -24.56 0.35 6.88
CA LYS A 41 -23.95 1.05 8.02
C LYS A 41 -22.50 1.44 7.71
N GLY A 42 -22.30 2.39 6.78
CA GLY A 42 -20.99 2.75 6.22
C GLY A 42 -19.94 3.15 7.26
N ALA A 43 -20.33 3.93 8.28
CA ALA A 43 -19.42 4.33 9.35
C ALA A 43 -18.94 3.12 10.19
N ALA A 44 -19.85 2.24 10.57
CA ALA A 44 -19.51 1.02 11.32
C ALA A 44 -18.63 0.07 10.49
N LEU A 45 -18.92 -0.07 9.20
CA LEU A 45 -18.12 -0.87 8.27
C LEU A 45 -16.70 -0.30 8.11
N PHE A 46 -16.58 1.03 8.00
CA PHE A 46 -15.30 1.71 7.92
C PHE A 46 -14.48 1.50 9.20
N ASP A 47 -15.06 1.72 10.38
CA ASP A 47 -14.39 1.57 11.68
C ASP A 47 -13.89 0.14 11.91
N ASP A 48 -14.70 -0.87 11.57
CA ASP A 48 -14.32 -2.27 11.68
C ASP A 48 -13.19 -2.62 10.68
N THR A 49 -13.29 -2.13 9.44
CA THR A 49 -12.25 -2.30 8.43
C THR A 49 -10.94 -1.60 8.81
N LEU A 50 -11.03 -0.44 9.45
CA LEU A 50 -9.90 0.32 9.97
C LEU A 50 -9.20 -0.45 11.09
N ALA A 51 -9.96 -0.97 12.06
CA ALA A 51 -9.43 -1.80 13.14
C ALA A 51 -8.74 -3.07 12.59
N ARG A 52 -9.38 -3.77 11.66
CA ARG A 52 -8.83 -4.99 11.06
C ARG A 52 -7.54 -4.71 10.28
N THR A 53 -7.55 -3.72 9.40
CA THR A 53 -6.40 -3.37 8.54
C THR A 53 -5.21 -2.91 9.38
N TYR A 54 -5.45 -2.06 10.38
CA TYR A 54 -4.41 -1.67 11.33
C TYR A 54 -3.88 -2.88 12.12
N GLY A 55 -4.76 -3.78 12.56
CA GLY A 55 -4.37 -5.01 13.24
C GLY A 55 -3.48 -5.93 12.39
N LYS A 56 -3.80 -6.08 11.10
CA LYS A 56 -2.97 -6.82 10.13
C LYS A 56 -1.60 -6.16 9.96
N GLY A 57 -1.55 -4.84 9.76
CA GLY A 57 -0.29 -4.08 9.67
C GLY A 57 0.59 -4.24 10.91
N ARG A 58 0.00 -4.17 12.10
CA ARG A 58 0.72 -4.39 13.37
C ARG A 58 1.25 -5.82 13.52
N LYS A 59 0.50 -6.84 13.11
CA LYS A 59 0.95 -8.23 13.12
C LYS A 59 2.08 -8.44 12.11
N ALA A 60 1.95 -7.90 10.90
CA ALA A 60 2.97 -7.98 9.86
C ALA A 60 4.28 -7.30 10.29
N MET A 61 4.20 -6.11 10.89
CA MET A 61 5.38 -5.42 11.47
C MET A 61 6.12 -6.31 12.48
N ARG A 62 5.39 -6.97 13.38
CA ARG A 62 6.00 -7.83 14.40
C ARG A 62 6.67 -9.05 13.78
N ARG A 63 6.03 -9.67 12.79
CA ARG A 63 6.61 -10.79 12.07
C ARG A 63 7.89 -10.36 11.34
N ALA A 64 7.82 -9.28 10.56
CA ALA A 64 8.95 -8.71 9.86
C ALA A 64 10.09 -8.33 10.82
N ARG A 65 9.77 -7.82 12.02
CA ARG A 65 10.76 -7.53 13.05
C ARG A 65 11.53 -8.78 13.50
N SER A 66 10.83 -9.89 13.64
CA SER A 66 11.40 -11.14 14.14
C SER A 66 12.19 -11.89 13.08
N SER A 67 11.73 -11.90 11.82
CA SER A 67 12.37 -12.66 10.76
C SER A 67 13.38 -11.86 9.94
N LEU A 68 13.15 -10.55 9.78
CA LEU A 68 13.84 -9.68 8.80
C LEU A 68 13.82 -10.24 7.37
N ALA A 69 12.93 -11.19 7.09
CA ALA A 69 12.86 -11.86 5.80
C ALA A 69 12.19 -10.95 4.77
N THR A 70 12.74 -10.89 3.55
CA THR A 70 12.19 -10.09 2.45
C THR A 70 10.68 -10.30 2.23
N PRO A 71 10.13 -11.55 2.27
CA PRO A 71 8.69 -11.75 2.13
C PRO A 71 7.86 -11.12 3.26
N ASP A 72 8.37 -11.10 4.49
CA ASP A 72 7.67 -10.53 5.64
C ASP A 72 7.73 -9.00 5.64
N LEU A 73 8.87 -8.40 5.26
CA LEU A 73 9.02 -6.96 5.03
C LEU A 73 8.07 -6.49 3.91
N HIS A 74 8.01 -7.25 2.82
CA HIS A 74 7.09 -6.99 1.72
C HIS A 74 5.61 -7.15 2.14
N ALA A 75 5.28 -8.19 2.93
CA ALA A 75 3.94 -8.37 3.47
C ALA A 75 3.54 -7.19 4.37
N TRP A 76 4.47 -6.67 5.17
CA TRP A 76 4.24 -5.49 5.99
C TRP A 76 4.00 -4.24 5.14
N ARG A 77 4.78 -4.03 4.07
CA ARG A 77 4.57 -2.93 3.10
C ARG A 77 3.15 -2.93 2.54
N LYS A 78 2.66 -4.10 2.11
CA LYS A 78 1.29 -4.24 1.59
C LYS A 78 0.27 -3.74 2.61
N GLN A 79 0.39 -4.13 3.87
CA GLN A 79 -0.54 -3.69 4.92
C GLN A 79 -0.41 -2.19 5.25
N ALA A 80 0.81 -1.63 5.19
CA ALA A 80 1.01 -0.19 5.35
C ALA A 80 0.30 0.61 4.25
N LYS A 81 0.45 0.19 2.98
CA LYS A 81 -0.27 0.79 1.84
C LYS A 81 -1.78 0.62 1.96
N SER A 82 -2.27 -0.56 2.33
CA SER A 82 -3.71 -0.78 2.56
C SER A 82 -4.29 0.19 3.60
N LEU A 83 -3.59 0.38 4.73
CA LEU A 83 -4.04 1.33 5.75
C LEU A 83 -4.00 2.77 5.24
N TRP A 84 -2.95 3.15 4.51
CA TRP A 84 -2.85 4.47 3.90
C TRP A 84 -4.00 4.76 2.92
N HIS A 85 -4.31 3.82 2.03
CA HIS A 85 -5.45 3.95 1.09
C HIS A 85 -6.79 4.10 1.83
N LEU A 86 -7.00 3.33 2.90
CA LEU A 86 -8.22 3.44 3.70
C LEU A 86 -8.37 4.81 4.36
N LEU A 87 -7.27 5.38 4.89
CA LEU A 87 -7.29 6.74 5.43
C LEU A 87 -7.52 7.80 4.35
N ARG A 88 -7.04 7.57 3.13
CA ARG A 88 -7.30 8.47 2.00
C ARG A 88 -8.75 8.45 1.55
N LEU A 89 -9.40 7.29 1.58
CA LEU A 89 -10.83 7.14 1.26
C LEU A 89 -11.69 7.98 2.21
N GLY A 90 -11.42 7.94 3.51
CA GLY A 90 -12.18 8.68 4.52
C GLY A 90 -11.76 10.14 4.72
N ARG A 91 -10.76 10.66 3.99
CA ARG A 91 -9.99 11.87 4.36
C ARG A 91 -10.82 13.11 4.74
N ALA A 92 -11.99 13.29 4.13
CA ALA A 92 -12.85 14.45 4.32
C ALA A 92 -13.60 14.43 5.67
N ARG A 93 -13.81 13.23 6.22
CA ARG A 93 -14.60 12.97 7.43
C ARG A 93 -13.76 12.41 8.58
N LEU A 94 -12.44 12.36 8.41
CA LEU A 94 -11.51 11.86 9.42
C LEU A 94 -10.92 13.03 10.22
N PRO A 95 -10.59 12.80 11.50
CA PRO A 95 -9.96 13.82 12.33
C PRO A 95 -8.61 14.25 11.76
N ALA A 96 -8.19 15.49 12.06
CA ALA A 96 -6.95 16.07 11.53
C ALA A 96 -5.69 15.20 11.80
N GLU A 97 -5.67 14.43 12.88
CA GLU A 97 -4.57 13.51 13.19
C GLU A 97 -4.43 12.35 12.18
N ALA A 98 -5.50 12.00 11.45
CA ALA A 98 -5.46 11.00 10.39
C ALA A 98 -4.55 11.43 9.22
N ARG A 99 -4.47 12.73 8.92
CA ARG A 99 -3.57 13.27 7.87
C ARG A 99 -2.10 13.05 8.22
N ARG A 100 -1.71 13.35 9.46
CA ARG A 100 -0.34 13.11 9.97
C ARG A 100 -0.01 11.62 9.96
N LEU A 101 -0.98 10.77 10.26
CA LEU A 101 -0.82 9.33 10.19
C LEU A 101 -0.65 8.84 8.75
N ALA A 102 -1.46 9.34 7.81
CA ALA A 102 -1.35 9.01 6.40
C ALA A 102 0.04 9.37 5.86
N ALA A 103 0.58 10.55 6.16
CA ALA A 103 1.94 10.93 5.75
C ALA A 103 3.02 9.99 6.30
N ARG A 104 2.87 9.49 7.55
CA ARG A 104 3.80 8.50 8.12
C ARG A 104 3.69 7.14 7.45
N LEU A 105 2.48 6.71 7.10
CA LEU A 105 2.25 5.44 6.40
C LEU A 105 2.77 5.48 4.97
N ASP A 106 2.62 6.63 4.31
CA ASP A 106 3.17 6.88 2.98
C ASP A 106 4.69 6.73 3.00
N ARG A 107 5.37 7.48 3.87
CA ARG A 107 6.81 7.37 4.07
C ARG A 107 7.26 5.95 4.43
N LEU A 108 6.51 5.26 5.31
CA LEU A 108 6.79 3.86 5.64
C LEU A 108 6.69 2.95 4.40
N GLY A 109 5.68 3.15 3.56
CA GLY A 109 5.47 2.39 2.32
C GLY A 109 6.56 2.62 1.28
N GLU A 110 7.10 3.84 1.20
CA GLU A 110 8.23 4.20 0.34
C GLU A 110 9.54 3.55 0.81
N ILE A 111 9.88 3.65 2.10
CA ILE A 111 11.10 3.03 2.66
C ILE A 111 11.08 1.51 2.49
N LEU A 112 9.96 0.86 2.80
CA LEU A 112 9.80 -0.58 2.58
C LEU A 112 9.78 -0.95 1.09
N GLY A 113 9.44 0.00 0.22
CA GLY A 113 9.56 -0.15 -1.24
C GLY A 113 11.02 -0.21 -1.65
N LEU A 114 11.81 0.77 -1.22
CA LEU A 114 13.25 0.82 -1.51
C LEU A 114 14.00 -0.39 -0.96
N ASP A 115 13.65 -0.89 0.23
CA ASP A 115 14.24 -2.14 0.76
C ASP A 115 13.95 -3.35 -0.16
N HIS A 116 12.71 -3.44 -0.65
CA HIS A 116 12.32 -4.51 -1.56
C HIS A 116 13.05 -4.42 -2.91
N ASP A 117 13.20 -3.21 -3.46
CA ASP A 117 13.94 -2.99 -4.69
C ASP A 117 15.41 -3.40 -4.54
N HIS A 118 16.03 -3.10 -3.38
CA HIS A 118 17.36 -3.57 -3.03
C HIS A 118 17.45 -5.10 -2.93
N ALA A 119 16.45 -5.75 -2.33
CA ALA A 119 16.40 -7.21 -2.25
C ALA A 119 16.32 -7.86 -3.64
N MET A 120 15.48 -7.30 -4.52
CA MET A 120 15.37 -7.75 -5.91
C MET A 120 16.66 -7.51 -6.70
N LEU A 121 17.34 -6.38 -6.48
CA LEU A 121 18.63 -6.09 -7.11
C LEU A 121 19.69 -7.11 -6.68
N ALA A 122 19.78 -7.42 -5.37
CA ALA A 122 20.70 -8.43 -4.86
C ALA A 122 20.46 -9.82 -5.47
N GLU A 123 19.19 -10.23 -5.58
CA GLU A 123 18.80 -11.49 -6.21
C GLU A 123 19.21 -11.53 -7.69
N LYS A 124 18.93 -10.47 -8.45
CA LYS A 124 19.32 -10.37 -9.86
C LYS A 124 20.83 -10.40 -10.07
N LEU A 125 21.60 -9.74 -9.21
CA LEU A 125 23.06 -9.76 -9.26
C LEU A 125 23.62 -11.16 -8.95
N ALA A 126 23.06 -11.84 -7.95
CA ALA A 126 23.49 -13.19 -7.57
C ALA A 126 23.18 -14.25 -8.63
N LEU A 127 22.13 -14.06 -9.42
CA LEU A 127 21.73 -14.95 -10.52
C LEU A 127 22.36 -14.54 -11.87
N SER A 128 23.19 -13.50 -11.91
CA SER A 128 23.82 -13.06 -13.15
C SER A 128 24.76 -14.14 -13.68
N PRO A 129 24.62 -14.59 -14.95
CA PRO A 129 25.48 -15.61 -15.54
C PRO A 129 26.91 -15.11 -15.79
N THR A 130 27.11 -13.78 -15.79
CA THR A 130 28.42 -13.16 -15.88
C THR A 130 29.02 -13.04 -14.49
N GLY A 131 30.19 -13.65 -14.27
CA GLY A 131 30.94 -13.46 -13.04
C GLY A 131 31.42 -12.01 -12.94
N ASP A 132 30.86 -11.24 -12.01
CA ASP A 132 31.35 -9.91 -11.66
C ASP A 132 32.35 -10.02 -10.48
N PRO A 133 33.64 -9.70 -10.67
CA PRO A 133 34.63 -9.67 -9.58
C PRO A 133 34.25 -8.74 -8.42
N ALA A 134 33.33 -7.79 -8.64
CA ALA A 134 32.82 -6.88 -7.62
C ALA A 134 31.52 -7.37 -6.95
N LEU A 135 30.95 -8.52 -7.33
CA LEU A 135 29.65 -9.01 -6.82
C LEU A 135 29.57 -8.98 -5.29
N MET A 136 30.58 -9.53 -4.61
CA MET A 136 30.60 -9.55 -3.14
C MET A 136 30.61 -8.15 -2.52
N ARG A 137 31.32 -7.19 -3.15
CA ARG A 137 31.30 -5.78 -2.70
C ARG A 137 29.93 -5.14 -2.94
N GLN A 138 29.30 -5.37 -4.09
CA GLN A 138 27.97 -4.85 -4.40
C GLN A 138 26.91 -5.40 -3.43
N LEU A 139 26.91 -6.71 -3.17
CA LEU A 139 25.99 -7.34 -2.21
C LEU A 139 26.20 -6.80 -0.79
N SER A 140 27.44 -6.56 -0.38
CA SER A 140 27.74 -5.95 0.92
C SER A 140 27.21 -4.51 1.03
N ILE A 141 27.34 -3.70 -0.03
CA ILE A 141 26.80 -2.34 -0.07
C ILE A 141 25.27 -2.37 0.03
N ILE A 142 24.62 -3.25 -0.75
CA ILE A 142 23.16 -3.42 -0.72
C ILE A 142 22.71 -3.81 0.68
N ALA A 143 23.34 -4.81 1.30
CA ALA A 143 23.02 -5.23 2.66
C ALA A 143 23.19 -4.09 3.69
N GLY A 144 24.20 -3.24 3.50
CA GLY A 144 24.39 -2.02 4.29
C GLY A 144 23.22 -1.03 4.18
N GLN A 145 22.73 -0.79 2.96
CA GLN A 145 21.60 0.12 2.74
C GLN A 145 20.28 -0.46 3.25
N ARG A 146 20.03 -1.75 3.01
CA ARG A 146 18.85 -2.45 3.52
C ARG A 146 18.73 -2.32 5.04
N ARG A 147 19.80 -2.56 5.79
CA ARG A 147 19.82 -2.38 7.26
C ARG A 147 19.42 -0.96 7.71
N LYS A 148 19.83 0.08 6.97
CA LYS A 148 19.44 1.47 7.27
C LYS A 148 17.95 1.72 7.02
N LEU A 149 17.46 1.26 5.87
CA LEU A 149 16.04 1.36 5.48
C LEU A 149 15.15 0.59 6.46
N GLU A 150 15.52 -0.65 6.79
CA GLU A 150 14.83 -1.47 7.77
C GLU A 150 14.74 -0.75 9.12
N ALA A 151 15.86 -0.25 9.65
CA ALA A 151 15.90 0.47 10.93
C ALA A 151 14.95 1.69 10.93
N GLU A 152 14.95 2.47 9.85
CA GLU A 152 14.08 3.62 9.68
C GLU A 152 12.60 3.22 9.58
N ALA A 153 12.27 2.26 8.72
CA ALA A 153 10.92 1.72 8.56
C ALA A 153 10.36 1.28 9.91
N PHE A 154 11.18 0.58 10.67
CA PHE A 154 10.85 0.09 11.99
C PHE A 154 10.66 1.17 13.05
N ALA A 155 11.43 2.25 13.00
CA ALA A 155 11.24 3.41 13.88
C ALA A 155 9.90 4.12 13.59
N ILE A 156 9.54 4.26 12.31
CA ILE A 156 8.24 4.82 11.90
C ILE A 156 7.12 3.85 12.30
N GLY A 157 7.28 2.57 11.99
CA GLY A 157 6.34 1.49 12.30
C GLY A 157 5.99 1.43 13.79
N ALA A 158 6.98 1.54 14.67
CA ALA A 158 6.76 1.55 16.11
C ALA A 158 5.86 2.71 16.57
N LYS A 159 5.98 3.88 15.93
CA LYS A 159 5.13 5.05 16.21
C LYS A 159 3.71 4.86 15.65
N VAL A 160 3.60 4.32 14.44
CA VAL A 160 2.33 4.07 13.75
C VAL A 160 1.52 2.98 14.47
N PHE A 161 2.12 1.83 14.76
CA PHE A 161 1.44 0.62 15.25
C PHE A 161 1.49 0.44 16.78
N ARG A 162 1.69 1.52 17.54
CA ARG A 162 1.82 1.52 19.01
C ARG A 162 0.57 1.04 19.75
N GLN A 163 -0.61 1.41 19.25
CA GLN A 163 -1.87 1.20 19.96
C GLN A 163 -2.50 -0.17 19.69
N ARG A 164 -3.41 -0.60 20.55
CA ARG A 164 -4.31 -1.74 20.26
C ARG A 164 -5.30 -1.36 19.13
N PRO A 165 -5.68 -2.28 18.23
CA PRO A 165 -6.49 -1.95 17.04
C PRO A 165 -7.81 -1.25 17.33
N LYS A 166 -8.61 -1.75 18.29
CA LYS A 166 -9.90 -1.12 18.65
C LYS A 166 -9.72 0.31 19.21
N ARG A 167 -8.65 0.55 19.99
CA ARG A 167 -8.33 1.89 20.51
C ARG A 167 -7.92 2.84 19.39
N PHE A 168 -7.13 2.34 18.44
CA PHE A 168 -6.73 3.09 17.26
C PHE A 168 -7.95 3.51 16.43
N ALA A 169 -8.83 2.56 16.09
CA ALA A 169 -10.00 2.83 15.25
C ALA A 169 -10.94 3.86 15.88
N ARG A 170 -11.26 3.72 17.17
CA ARG A 170 -12.11 4.70 17.88
C ARG A 170 -11.56 6.13 17.88
N ARG A 171 -10.24 6.30 17.76
CA ARG A 171 -9.57 7.60 17.73
C ARG A 171 -9.53 8.22 16.31
N ILE A 172 -9.53 7.37 15.28
CA ILE A 172 -9.40 7.73 13.85
C ILE A 172 -10.73 7.44 13.11
N ARG A 173 -11.84 7.28 13.80
CA ARG A 173 -13.12 6.95 13.17
C ARG A 173 -13.65 8.14 12.36
N LEU A 174 -14.64 7.87 11.52
CA LEU A 174 -15.38 8.93 10.84
C LEU A 174 -16.16 9.75 11.88
N ASP A 175 -16.20 11.06 11.67
CA ASP A 175 -17.09 11.99 12.37
C ASP A 175 -18.55 11.80 11.94
#